data_AF-A0A848JS64-F1
#
_entry.id   AF-A0A848JS64-F1
#
_cell.length_a   1.000
_cell.length_b   1.000
_cell.length_c   1.000
_cell.angle_alpha   90.00
_cell.angle_beta   90.00
_cell.angle_gamma   90.00
#
_symmetry.space_group_name_H-M   'P 1'
#
loop_
_entity.id
_entity.type
_entity.pdbx_description
1 polymer ?
#
loop_
_entity_poly.entity_id
_entity_poly.type
_entity_poly.pdbx_seq_one_letter_code
_entity_poly.pdbx_strand_id
1 'polypeptide(L)'
;MTTDKRAVLVLGMHRSGTSALTRIINLMCFSAPKTLMAATEANEAGFWESEVFMDLDERILKACGHKWSSRKRLQEDAMAVARRTGLLEEVRRALANEYGDAPDIVLKDPRISRLMAIYGPVLKEAGYRILPLLALRNPVEVAASLTKRDGFDLGKGLGIWLRYTLDSEIATRGMPRTVISFDGLMGDWRSTMERAARQLGEPWPQLPPESLAEIDGTLKPNLRHHALPPPSRTSWRGLLAAQTYDAMQRLMVDPQDRAACRRLDLIRAVFRPL
;
A
#
# COMPACT_ATOMS: atom_id res chain seq x y z
N MET A 1 9.10 17.99 21.13
CA MET A 1 7.67 18.10 20.81
C MET A 1 7.22 16.76 20.29
N THR A 2 6.46 16.01 21.07
CA THR A 2 5.77 14.81 20.60
C THR A 2 4.80 15.26 19.53
N THR A 3 4.95 14.77 18.31
CA THR A 3 4.10 15.16 17.21
C THR A 3 2.75 14.43 17.33
N ASP A 4 1.67 15.17 17.59
CA ASP A 4 0.31 14.61 17.69
C ASP A 4 -0.29 14.27 16.31
N LYS A 5 0.34 14.66 15.20
CA LYS A 5 -0.18 14.34 13.88
C LYS A 5 0.13 12.89 13.48
N ARG A 6 -0.85 12.18 12.90
CA ARG A 6 -0.71 10.79 12.43
C ARG A 6 -1.02 10.69 10.94
N ALA A 7 -0.17 9.96 10.22
CA ALA A 7 -0.36 9.67 8.81
C ALA A 7 -0.45 8.15 8.61
N VAL A 8 -1.65 7.67 8.30
CA VAL A 8 -1.85 6.29 7.86
C VAL A 8 -1.45 6.18 6.39
N LEU A 9 -0.44 5.35 6.12
CA LEU A 9 -0.02 5.05 4.76
C LEU A 9 -0.54 3.69 4.34
N VAL A 10 -1.45 3.67 3.37
CA VAL A 10 -1.93 2.41 2.79
C VAL A 10 -1.02 2.04 1.63
N LEU A 11 -0.17 1.04 1.84
CA LEU A 11 0.83 0.56 0.89
C LEU A 11 0.44 -0.81 0.34
N GLY A 12 1.07 -1.20 -0.76
CA GLY A 12 0.85 -2.49 -1.42
C GLY A 12 0.44 -2.34 -2.88
N MET A 13 0.31 -3.47 -3.57
CA MET A 13 -0.03 -3.50 -4.98
C MET A 13 -1.50 -3.09 -5.20
N HIS A 14 -1.80 -2.42 -6.32
CA HIS A 14 -3.18 -2.23 -6.78
C HIS A 14 -3.95 -3.56 -6.72
N ARG A 15 -5.27 -3.49 -6.54
CA ARG A 15 -6.17 -4.67 -6.49
C ARG A 15 -5.97 -5.57 -5.25
N SER A 16 -5.12 -5.17 -4.30
CA SER A 16 -4.93 -5.85 -3.01
C SER A 16 -5.89 -5.38 -1.92
N GLY A 17 -6.96 -4.66 -2.28
CA GLY A 17 -7.90 -4.08 -1.31
C GLY A 17 -7.49 -2.71 -0.75
N THR A 18 -6.51 -2.03 -1.35
CA THR A 18 -6.02 -0.73 -0.86
C THR A 18 -7.10 0.35 -0.80
N SER A 19 -8.01 0.42 -1.77
CA SER A 19 -9.13 1.39 -1.76
C SER A 19 -10.13 1.11 -0.63
N ALA A 20 -10.52 -0.15 -0.43
CA ALA A 20 -11.41 -0.55 0.66
C ALA A 20 -10.80 -0.23 2.04
N LEU A 21 -9.51 -0.57 2.21
CA LEU A 21 -8.77 -0.24 3.42
C LEU A 21 -8.68 1.29 3.65
N THR A 22 -8.41 2.06 2.59
CA THR A 22 -8.37 3.53 2.68
C THR A 22 -9.72 4.10 3.10
N ARG A 23 -10.83 3.57 2.55
CA ARG A 23 -12.17 4.00 2.93
C ARG A 23 -12.47 3.68 4.39
N ILE A 24 -12.13 2.48 4.88
CA ILE A 24 -12.29 2.15 6.31
C ILE A 24 -11.55 3.18 7.17
N ILE A 25 -10.27 3.43 6.87
CA ILE A 25 -9.46 4.38 7.65
C ILE A 25 -10.07 5.79 7.59
N ASN A 26 -10.61 6.21 6.45
CA ASN A 26 -11.30 7.49 6.35
C ASN A 26 -12.58 7.54 7.21
N LEU A 27 -13.36 6.47 7.22
CA LEU A 27 -14.52 6.31 8.12
C LEU A 27 -14.11 6.23 9.60
N MET A 28 -12.83 5.93 9.87
CA MET A 28 -12.21 5.99 11.19
C MET A 28 -11.67 7.39 11.53
N CYS A 29 -12.26 8.43 10.93
CA CYS A 29 -11.98 9.85 11.15
C CYS A 29 -10.62 10.36 10.66
N PHE A 30 -9.89 9.59 9.84
CA PHE A 30 -8.72 10.12 9.15
C PHE A 30 -9.12 10.89 7.89
N SER A 31 -8.57 12.08 7.71
CA SER A 31 -8.86 12.92 6.57
C SER A 31 -8.28 12.34 5.29
N ALA A 32 -9.14 12.20 4.28
CA ALA A 32 -8.75 11.89 2.91
C ALA A 32 -8.22 13.17 2.22
N PRO A 33 -7.43 13.05 1.14
CA PRO A 33 -6.97 14.21 0.39
C PRO A 33 -8.14 14.96 -0.27
N LYS A 34 -8.01 16.29 -0.44
CA LYS A 34 -9.05 17.15 -1.02
C LYS A 34 -9.41 16.79 -2.46
N THR A 35 -8.43 16.42 -3.28
CA THR A 35 -8.63 16.17 -4.72
C THR A 35 -8.60 14.68 -5.00
N LEU A 36 -9.71 14.01 -4.70
CA LEU A 36 -9.88 12.57 -4.95
C LEU A 36 -10.04 12.27 -6.45
N MET A 37 -9.37 11.21 -6.92
CA MET A 37 -9.61 10.64 -8.23
C MET A 37 -11.06 10.18 -8.39
N ALA A 38 -11.66 10.47 -9.55
CA ALA A 38 -12.99 10.01 -9.89
C ALA A 38 -13.09 8.47 -9.91
N ALA A 39 -14.26 7.96 -9.50
CA ALA A 39 -14.58 6.55 -9.68
C ALA A 39 -14.63 6.17 -11.16
N THR A 40 -14.32 4.92 -11.49
CA THR A 40 -14.38 4.39 -12.86
C THR A 40 -15.02 3.00 -12.84
N GLU A 41 -15.35 2.44 -14.00
CA GLU A 41 -15.85 1.05 -14.10
C GLU A 41 -14.91 0.03 -13.44
N ALA A 42 -13.60 0.30 -13.41
CA ALA A 42 -12.62 -0.56 -12.75
C ALA A 42 -12.69 -0.51 -11.21
N ASN A 43 -13.31 0.54 -10.64
CA ASN A 43 -13.51 0.75 -9.22
C ASN A 43 -14.65 1.76 -8.95
N GLU A 44 -15.88 1.27 -8.99
CA GLU A 44 -17.09 2.09 -8.82
C GLU A 44 -17.20 2.72 -7.42
N ALA A 45 -16.59 2.10 -6.41
CA ALA A 45 -16.57 2.61 -5.03
C ALA A 45 -15.56 3.76 -4.82
N GLY A 46 -14.87 4.20 -5.88
CA GLY A 46 -13.87 5.26 -5.83
C GLY A 46 -12.49 4.74 -5.42
N PHE A 47 -11.45 5.41 -5.91
CA PHE A 47 -10.08 5.02 -5.62
C PHE A 47 -9.62 5.45 -4.24
N TRP A 48 -10.11 6.57 -3.70
CA TRP A 48 -9.52 7.15 -2.47
C TRP A 48 -8.01 7.47 -2.64
N GLU A 49 -7.60 7.68 -3.89
CA GLU A 49 -6.28 8.19 -4.32
C GLU A 49 -6.45 9.68 -4.60
N SER A 50 -5.42 10.48 -4.31
CA SER A 50 -5.38 11.87 -4.77
C SER A 50 -4.87 11.90 -6.21
N GLU A 51 -5.56 12.64 -7.08
CA GLU A 51 -5.13 12.82 -8.47
C GLU A 51 -3.77 13.55 -8.54
N VAL A 52 -3.55 14.50 -7.62
CA VAL A 52 -2.30 15.26 -7.49
C VAL A 52 -1.12 14.35 -7.16
N PHE A 53 -1.27 13.48 -6.16
CA PHE A 53 -0.20 12.55 -5.80
C PHE A 53 0.03 11.48 -6.87
N MET A 54 -1.03 11.02 -7.54
CA MET A 54 -0.91 10.04 -8.62
C MET A 54 -0.07 10.59 -9.79
N ASP A 55 -0.34 11.82 -10.25
CA ASP A 55 0.47 12.49 -11.29
C ASP A 55 1.94 12.67 -10.85
N LEU A 56 2.15 13.17 -9.62
CA LEU A 56 3.49 13.37 -9.07
C LEU A 56 4.28 12.06 -8.99
N ASP A 57 3.66 10.99 -8.50
CA ASP A 57 4.29 9.68 -8.39
C ASP A 57 4.62 9.08 -9.77
N GLU A 58 3.76 9.30 -10.78
CA GLU A 58 4.07 8.92 -12.15
C GLU A 58 5.26 9.69 -12.71
N ARG A 59 5.33 11.00 -12.48
CA ARG A 59 6.45 11.85 -12.91
C ARG A 59 7.75 11.46 -12.21
N ILE A 60 7.71 11.16 -10.91
CA ILE A 60 8.89 10.70 -10.15
C ILE A 60 9.37 9.35 -10.67
N LEU A 61 8.47 8.37 -10.85
CA LEU A 61 8.85 7.06 -11.41
C LEU A 61 9.43 7.22 -12.82
N LYS A 62 8.81 8.04 -13.66
CA LYS A 62 9.28 8.32 -15.03
C LYS A 62 10.68 8.94 -15.02
N ALA A 63 10.93 9.90 -14.13
CA ALA A 63 12.25 10.50 -13.95
C ALA A 63 13.30 9.48 -13.48
N CYS A 64 12.88 8.42 -12.76
CA CYS A 64 13.75 7.29 -12.41
C CYS A 64 13.89 6.25 -13.54
N GLY A 65 13.35 6.49 -14.74
CA GLY A 65 13.37 5.54 -15.86
C GLY A 65 12.35 4.39 -15.73
N HIS A 66 11.30 4.58 -14.93
CA HIS A 66 10.31 3.55 -14.64
C HIS A 66 8.88 4.03 -14.89
N LYS A 67 7.99 3.06 -15.13
CA LYS A 67 6.53 3.21 -15.02
C LYS A 67 5.99 2.40 -13.84
N TRP A 68 4.76 2.64 -13.41
CA TRP A 68 4.11 1.88 -12.33
C TRP A 68 4.19 0.37 -12.56
N SER A 69 4.01 -0.10 -13.80
CA SER A 69 4.07 -1.52 -14.16
C SER A 69 5.50 -2.09 -14.28
N SER A 70 6.53 -1.34 -13.88
CA SER A 70 7.92 -1.81 -13.90
C SER A 70 8.18 -2.81 -12.79
N ARG A 71 8.70 -3.98 -13.14
CA ARG A 71 9.06 -5.06 -12.19
C ARG A 71 10.49 -4.90 -11.65
N LYS A 72 11.30 -4.07 -12.30
CA LYS A 72 12.70 -3.79 -11.96
C LYS A 72 12.77 -2.93 -10.70
N ARG A 73 13.82 -3.11 -9.89
CA ARG A 73 14.12 -2.17 -8.79
C ARG A 73 14.44 -0.80 -9.37
N LEU A 74 14.14 0.26 -8.63
CA LEU A 74 14.72 1.57 -8.91
C LEU A 74 16.25 1.42 -8.82
N GLN A 75 16.95 1.79 -9.88
CA GLN A 75 18.42 1.74 -9.93
C GLN A 75 19.02 3.02 -9.34
N GLU A 76 18.38 4.16 -9.61
CA GLU A 76 18.72 5.43 -9.00
C GLU A 76 17.98 5.65 -7.67
N ASP A 77 18.59 6.43 -6.78
CA ASP A 77 17.93 6.90 -5.57
C ASP A 77 16.82 7.88 -5.95
N ALA A 78 15.56 7.48 -5.71
CA ALA A 78 14.38 8.28 -5.98
C ALA A 78 14.42 9.65 -5.28
N MET A 79 14.99 9.74 -4.08
CA MET A 79 15.15 11.01 -3.36
C MET A 79 16.12 11.94 -4.09
N ALA A 80 17.26 11.43 -4.56
CA ALA A 80 18.22 12.21 -5.31
C ALA A 80 17.63 12.70 -6.65
N VAL A 81 16.91 11.82 -7.36
CA VAL A 81 16.18 12.16 -8.59
C VAL A 81 15.16 13.27 -8.32
N ALA A 82 14.29 13.08 -7.32
CA ALA A 82 13.23 14.04 -6.99
C ALA A 82 13.77 15.41 -6.55
N ARG A 83 14.92 15.45 -5.86
CA ARG A 83 15.60 16.72 -5.52
C ARG A 83 16.09 17.43 -6.77
N ARG A 84 16.83 16.73 -7.63
CA ARG A 84 17.42 17.29 -8.87
C ARG A 84 16.37 17.80 -9.85
N THR A 85 15.20 17.16 -9.91
CA THR A 85 14.11 17.54 -10.82
C THR A 85 13.13 18.55 -10.22
N GLY A 86 13.29 18.94 -8.94
CA GLY A 86 12.35 19.82 -8.23
C GLY A 86 11.07 19.13 -7.75
N LEU A 87 10.85 17.85 -8.09
CA LEU A 87 9.65 17.10 -7.74
C LEU A 87 9.50 16.89 -6.22
N LEU A 88 10.60 16.87 -5.45
CA LEU A 88 10.53 16.75 -3.99
C LEU A 88 9.74 17.92 -3.38
N GLU A 89 9.95 19.13 -3.88
CA GLU A 89 9.26 20.31 -3.38
C GLU A 89 7.79 20.34 -3.80
N GLU A 90 7.48 19.78 -4.98
CA GLU A 90 6.09 19.56 -5.39
C GLU A 90 5.38 18.57 -4.47
N VAL A 91 6.03 17.48 -4.03
CA VAL A 91 5.45 16.54 -3.06
C VAL A 91 5.17 17.22 -1.72
N ARG A 92 6.07 18.07 -1.22
CA ARG A 92 5.85 18.84 0.01
C ARG A 92 4.65 19.77 -0.11
N ARG A 93 4.59 20.54 -1.20
CA ARG A 93 3.46 21.44 -1.48
C ARG A 93 2.15 20.68 -1.64
N ALA A 94 2.16 19.53 -2.32
CA ALA A 94 0.99 18.68 -2.45
C ALA A 94 0.48 18.20 -1.09
N LEU A 95 1.37 17.77 -0.19
CA LEU A 95 0.99 17.37 1.17
C LEU A 95 0.32 18.52 1.94
N ALA A 96 0.91 19.71 1.91
CA ALA A 96 0.34 20.89 2.56
C ALA A 96 -1.02 21.29 1.96
N ASN A 97 -1.14 21.27 0.63
CA ASN A 97 -2.36 21.68 -0.06
C ASN A 97 -3.50 20.68 0.13
N GLU A 98 -3.21 19.38 -0.02
CA GLU A 98 -4.22 18.31 0.02
C GLU A 98 -4.77 18.06 1.43
N TYR A 99 -3.97 18.28 2.49
CA TYR A 99 -4.38 17.97 3.86
C TYR A 99 -4.45 19.19 4.80
N GLY A 100 -3.78 20.30 4.47
CA GLY A 100 -3.70 21.47 5.35
C GLY A 100 -3.16 21.10 6.73
N ASP A 101 -3.87 21.54 7.77
CA ASP A 101 -3.52 21.29 9.18
C ASP A 101 -4.16 20.03 9.77
N ALA A 102 -4.76 19.15 8.95
CA ALA A 102 -5.40 17.93 9.43
C ALA A 102 -4.44 17.13 10.36
N PRO A 103 -4.85 16.81 11.59
CA PRO A 103 -3.99 16.08 12.52
C PRO A 103 -3.86 14.61 12.12
N ASP A 104 -4.92 14.03 11.58
CA ASP A 104 -5.00 12.62 11.21
C ASP A 104 -5.33 12.50 9.73
N ILE A 105 -4.41 11.93 8.95
CA ILE A 105 -4.55 11.79 7.51
C ILE A 105 -4.41 10.34 7.05
N VAL A 106 -5.10 10.00 5.97
CA VAL A 106 -4.86 8.76 5.24
C VAL A 106 -4.39 9.08 3.84
N LEU A 107 -3.19 8.59 3.50
CA LEU A 107 -2.59 8.77 2.19
C LEU A 107 -2.39 7.42 1.52
N LYS A 108 -2.92 7.31 0.30
CA LYS A 108 -2.81 6.12 -0.53
C LYS A 108 -2.54 6.51 -1.99
N ASP A 109 -1.42 6.03 -2.50
CA ASP A 109 -1.19 5.69 -3.90
C ASP A 109 -0.29 4.44 -3.88
N PRO A 110 -0.59 3.36 -4.61
CA PRO A 110 0.24 2.17 -4.60
C PRO A 110 1.72 2.44 -4.91
N ARG A 111 2.04 3.44 -5.76
CA ARG A 111 3.41 3.85 -6.13
C ARG A 111 4.22 4.33 -4.94
N ILE A 112 3.59 4.86 -3.89
CA ILE A 112 4.24 5.22 -2.63
C ILE A 112 4.97 4.01 -2.02
N SER A 113 4.47 2.79 -2.22
CA SER A 113 5.17 1.55 -1.84
C SER A 113 6.62 1.49 -2.32
N ARG A 114 6.91 2.16 -3.44
CA ARG A 114 8.23 2.22 -4.09
C ARG A 114 8.96 3.53 -3.84
N LEU A 115 8.24 4.55 -3.37
CA LEU A 115 8.70 5.92 -3.17
C LEU A 115 8.74 6.30 -1.69
N MET A 116 8.66 5.34 -0.78
CA MET A 116 8.78 5.55 0.67
C MET A 116 10.06 6.29 1.08
N ALA A 117 11.13 6.19 0.30
CA ALA A 117 12.34 6.97 0.52
C ALA A 117 12.10 8.49 0.47
N ILE A 118 11.09 8.94 -0.30
CA ILE A 118 10.62 10.33 -0.41
C ILE A 118 9.56 10.62 0.65
N TYR A 119 8.49 9.83 0.69
CA TYR A 119 7.33 10.10 1.55
C TYR A 119 7.64 9.99 3.04
N GLY A 120 8.53 9.06 3.43
CA GLY A 120 8.95 8.91 4.82
C GLY A 120 9.52 10.21 5.41
N PRO A 121 10.59 10.78 4.81
CA PRO A 121 11.13 12.07 5.21
C PRO A 121 10.11 13.23 5.11
N VAL A 122 9.36 13.34 4.01
CA VAL A 122 8.41 14.45 3.82
C VAL A 122 7.32 14.47 4.89
N LEU A 123 6.74 13.31 5.23
CA LEU A 123 5.72 13.22 6.29
C LEU A 123 6.31 13.53 7.67
N LYS A 124 7.53 13.05 7.96
CA LYS A 124 8.22 13.36 9.22
C LYS A 124 8.55 14.84 9.35
N GLU A 125 9.03 15.47 8.26
CA GLU A 125 9.28 16.92 8.20
C GLU A 125 8.00 17.73 8.45
N ALA A 126 6.86 17.26 7.92
CA ALA A 126 5.54 17.83 8.18
C ALA A 126 4.96 17.50 9.57
N GLY A 127 5.74 16.81 10.42
CA GLY A 127 5.37 16.51 11.80
C GLY A 127 4.41 15.33 11.95
N TYR A 128 4.32 14.42 10.99
CA TYR A 128 3.48 13.21 11.13
C TYR A 128 4.26 12.02 11.68
N ARG A 129 3.66 11.31 12.64
CA ARG A 129 3.97 9.92 12.92
C ARG A 129 3.38 9.04 11.82
N ILE A 130 4.22 8.22 11.20
CA ILE A 130 3.83 7.36 10.07
C ILE A 130 3.33 6.02 10.59
N LEU A 131 2.15 5.59 10.11
CA LEU A 131 1.49 4.33 10.46
C LEU A 131 1.25 3.51 9.17
N PRO A 132 2.23 2.68 8.73
CA PRO A 132 2.10 1.90 7.51
C PRO A 132 1.16 0.71 7.67
N LEU A 133 0.17 0.63 6.77
CA LEU A 133 -0.69 -0.54 6.56
C LEU A 133 -0.33 -1.18 5.22
N LEU A 134 0.26 -2.37 5.25
CA LEU A 134 0.68 -3.10 4.06
C LEU A 134 -0.46 -4.02 3.62
N ALA A 135 -1.22 -3.60 2.60
CA ALA A 135 -2.29 -4.40 2.02
C ALA A 135 -1.71 -5.63 1.30
N LEU A 136 -2.26 -6.81 1.65
CA LEU A 136 -1.84 -8.10 1.14
C LEU A 136 -3.04 -8.84 0.55
N ARG A 137 -2.89 -9.33 -0.68
CA ARG A 137 -3.86 -10.22 -1.31
C ARG A 137 -3.13 -11.34 -2.02
N ASN A 138 -3.81 -12.46 -2.22
CA ASN A 138 -3.31 -13.57 -3.03
C ASN A 138 -2.77 -13.02 -4.37
N PRO A 139 -1.48 -13.25 -4.67
CA PRO A 139 -0.85 -12.69 -5.87
C PRO A 139 -1.46 -13.19 -7.18
N VAL A 140 -2.06 -14.39 -7.20
CA VAL A 140 -2.75 -14.91 -8.40
C VAL A 140 -4.04 -14.15 -8.66
N GLU A 141 -4.80 -13.83 -7.61
CA GLU A 141 -6.01 -13.01 -7.75
C GLU A 141 -5.67 -11.59 -8.21
N VAL A 142 -4.58 -11.01 -7.69
CA VAL A 142 -4.08 -9.71 -8.14
C VAL A 142 -3.67 -9.78 -9.62
N ALA A 143 -2.90 -10.79 -10.01
CA ALA A 143 -2.47 -10.96 -11.39
C ALA A 143 -3.66 -11.17 -12.35
N ALA A 144 -4.64 -11.99 -11.98
CA ALA A 144 -5.87 -12.19 -12.76
C ALA A 144 -6.65 -10.88 -12.93
N SER A 145 -6.74 -10.07 -11.87
CA SER A 145 -7.38 -8.75 -11.95
C SER A 145 -6.61 -7.80 -12.88
N LEU A 146 -5.28 -7.86 -12.93
CA LEU A 146 -4.46 -7.08 -13.87
C LEU A 146 -4.58 -7.60 -15.30
N THR A 147 -4.73 -8.90 -15.50
CA THR A 147 -5.03 -9.47 -16.83
C THR A 147 -6.34 -8.91 -17.36
N LYS A 148 -7.41 -8.92 -16.55
CA LYS A 148 -8.72 -8.37 -16.97
C LYS A 148 -8.66 -6.88 -17.30
N ARG A 149 -7.93 -6.09 -16.51
CA ARG A 149 -7.87 -4.63 -16.65
C ARG A 149 -6.90 -4.15 -17.73
N ASP A 150 -5.68 -4.71 -17.76
CA ASP A 150 -4.55 -4.19 -18.54
C ASP A 150 -4.06 -5.17 -19.63
N GLY A 151 -4.65 -6.37 -19.74
CA GLY A 151 -4.21 -7.40 -20.68
C GLY A 151 -2.85 -8.01 -20.35
N PHE A 152 -2.38 -7.89 -19.11
CA PHE A 152 -1.07 -8.44 -18.71
C PHE A 152 -1.12 -9.96 -18.53
N ASP A 153 -0.06 -10.65 -18.97
CA ASP A 153 0.12 -12.07 -18.66
C ASP A 153 0.35 -12.29 -17.15
N LEU A 154 0.10 -13.52 -16.70
CA LEU A 154 0.26 -13.94 -15.30
C LEU A 154 1.67 -13.63 -14.76
N GLY A 155 2.73 -13.92 -15.54
CA GLY A 155 4.11 -13.70 -15.12
C GLY A 155 4.46 -12.23 -14.92
N LYS A 156 3.89 -11.34 -15.74
CA LYS A 156 3.98 -9.90 -15.58
C LYS A 156 3.21 -9.43 -14.34
N GLY A 157 1.95 -9.88 -14.17
CA GLY A 157 1.14 -9.57 -13.00
C GLY A 157 1.82 -9.96 -11.68
N LEU A 158 2.30 -11.20 -11.57
CA LEU A 158 3.04 -11.68 -10.40
C LEU A 158 4.32 -10.87 -10.14
N GLY A 159 5.04 -10.50 -11.20
CA GLY A 159 6.26 -9.70 -11.06
C GLY A 159 5.99 -8.27 -10.58
N ILE A 160 4.88 -7.65 -10.97
CA ILE A 160 4.50 -6.31 -10.50
C ILE A 160 4.08 -6.42 -9.02
N TRP A 161 3.24 -7.40 -8.67
CA TRP A 161 2.87 -7.65 -7.28
C TRP A 161 4.09 -7.85 -6.38
N LEU A 162 5.03 -8.74 -6.80
CA LEU A 162 6.29 -8.98 -6.08
C LEU A 162 7.06 -7.68 -5.84
N ARG A 163 7.18 -6.84 -6.86
CA ARG A 163 7.91 -5.57 -6.78
C ARG A 163 7.31 -4.67 -5.70
N TYR A 164 6.00 -4.44 -5.73
CA TYR A 164 5.33 -3.53 -4.79
C TYR A 164 5.36 -4.07 -3.36
N THR A 165 5.10 -5.36 -3.17
CA THR A 165 5.12 -6.00 -1.85
C THR A 165 6.52 -5.99 -1.24
N LEU A 166 7.56 -6.30 -2.01
CA LEU A 166 8.94 -6.30 -1.51
C LEU A 166 9.49 -4.89 -1.25
N ASP A 167 9.05 -3.89 -2.02
CA ASP A 167 9.46 -2.50 -1.83
C ASP A 167 8.76 -1.87 -0.61
N SER A 168 7.45 -2.10 -0.42
CA SER A 168 6.75 -1.60 0.77
C SER A 168 7.22 -2.29 2.05
N GLU A 169 7.51 -3.59 1.99
CA GLU A 169 7.99 -4.32 3.15
C GLU A 169 9.35 -3.80 3.59
N ILE A 170 10.37 -3.77 2.72
CA ILE A 170 11.70 -3.32 3.15
C ILE A 170 11.68 -1.87 3.65
N ALA A 171 10.90 -1.00 3.00
CA ALA A 171 10.93 0.44 3.27
C ALA A 171 10.22 0.83 4.57
N THR A 172 9.42 -0.07 5.14
CA THR A 172 8.71 0.15 6.40
C THR A 172 9.36 -0.57 7.58
N ARG A 173 10.44 -1.32 7.37
CA ARG A 173 11.18 -1.92 8.48
C ARG A 173 11.71 -0.83 9.42
N GLY A 174 11.71 -1.11 10.71
CA GLY A 174 12.09 -0.14 11.75
C GLY A 174 10.98 0.87 12.11
N MET A 175 9.80 0.77 11.50
CA MET A 175 8.59 1.49 11.90
C MET A 175 7.59 0.52 12.53
N PRO A 176 6.75 0.96 13.49
CA PRO A 176 5.52 0.24 13.83
C PRO A 176 4.69 0.09 12.55
N ARG A 177 4.35 -1.13 12.16
CA ARG A 177 3.67 -1.44 10.90
C ARG A 177 2.78 -2.65 11.07
N THR A 178 1.82 -2.82 10.18
CA THR A 178 1.00 -4.03 10.14
C THR A 178 0.72 -4.46 8.70
N VAL A 179 0.57 -5.76 8.51
CA VAL A 179 0.06 -6.33 7.26
C VAL A 179 -1.44 -6.55 7.41
N ILE A 180 -2.20 -6.11 6.41
CA ILE A 180 -3.65 -6.27 6.34
C ILE A 180 -3.98 -7.18 5.16
N SER A 181 -4.44 -8.40 5.43
CA SER A 181 -4.90 -9.26 4.35
C SER A 181 -6.28 -8.83 3.87
N PHE A 182 -6.51 -8.88 2.56
CA PHE A 182 -7.82 -8.62 1.96
C PHE A 182 -8.88 -9.58 2.52
N ASP A 183 -8.56 -10.86 2.66
CA ASP A 183 -9.49 -11.86 3.22
C ASP A 183 -9.86 -11.55 4.66
N GLY A 184 -8.89 -11.16 5.51
CA GLY A 184 -9.17 -10.75 6.89
C GLY A 184 -10.02 -9.49 6.96
N LEU A 185 -9.73 -8.50 6.10
CA LEU A 185 -10.49 -7.27 6.02
C LEU A 185 -11.94 -7.50 5.58
N MET A 186 -12.17 -8.39 4.61
CA MET A 186 -13.53 -8.69 4.12
C MET A 186 -14.31 -9.62 5.05
N GLY A 187 -13.62 -10.49 5.82
CA GLY A 187 -14.25 -11.45 6.72
C GLY A 187 -14.60 -10.86 8.08
N ASP A 188 -13.64 -10.19 8.73
CA ASP A 188 -13.83 -9.52 10.01
C ASP A 188 -12.90 -8.31 10.11
N TRP A 189 -13.38 -7.19 9.59
CA TRP A 189 -12.64 -5.94 9.59
C TRP A 189 -12.40 -5.43 11.02
N ARG A 190 -13.30 -5.69 11.97
CA ARG A 190 -13.19 -5.19 13.36
C ARG A 190 -12.00 -5.82 14.04
N SER A 191 -11.92 -7.16 14.05
CA SER A 191 -10.78 -7.88 14.60
C SER A 191 -9.48 -7.55 13.85
N THR A 192 -9.56 -7.35 12.54
CA THR A 192 -8.42 -6.95 11.71
C THR A 192 -7.87 -5.57 12.12
N MET A 193 -8.74 -4.58 12.29
CA MET A 193 -8.34 -3.23 12.68
C MET A 193 -7.92 -3.17 14.16
N GLU A 194 -8.53 -3.94 15.04
CA GLU A 194 -8.10 -4.03 16.43
C GLU A 194 -6.67 -4.60 16.55
N ARG A 195 -6.36 -5.66 15.78
CA ARG A 195 -4.97 -6.18 15.67
C ARG A 195 -4.02 -5.12 15.12
N ALA A 196 -4.44 -4.37 14.10
CA ALA A 196 -3.66 -3.30 13.50
C ALA A 196 -3.27 -2.24 14.55
N ALA A 197 -4.23 -1.78 15.36
CA ALA A 197 -3.98 -0.83 16.44
C ALA A 197 -2.92 -1.35 17.43
N ARG A 198 -3.06 -2.61 17.89
CA ARG A 198 -2.09 -3.24 18.80
C ARG A 198 -0.69 -3.30 18.20
N GLN A 199 -0.56 -3.68 16.93
CA GLN A 199 0.75 -3.78 16.26
C GLN A 199 1.39 -2.42 15.95
N LEU A 200 0.58 -1.39 15.71
CA LEU A 200 1.05 -0.01 15.54
C LEU A 200 1.39 0.67 16.87
N GLY A 201 0.89 0.12 17.98
CA GLY A 201 0.97 0.74 19.30
C GLY A 201 0.13 2.01 19.39
N GLU A 202 -0.96 2.07 18.62
CA GLU A 202 -1.82 3.25 18.47
C GLU A 202 -3.29 2.84 18.45
N PRO A 203 -4.11 3.26 19.42
CA PRO A 203 -5.53 2.98 19.40
C PRO A 203 -6.22 3.78 18.29
N TRP A 204 -7.21 3.17 17.65
CA TRP A 204 -8.09 3.87 16.74
C TRP A 204 -9.07 4.76 17.51
N PRO A 205 -9.56 5.86 16.90
CA PRO A 205 -10.66 6.63 17.46
C PRO A 205 -11.88 5.75 17.73
N GLN A 206 -12.63 6.09 18.78
CA GLN A 206 -13.95 5.48 19.02
C GLN A 206 -14.89 5.90 17.89
N LEU A 207 -15.52 4.92 17.26
CA LEU A 207 -16.39 5.14 16.11
C LEU A 207 -17.84 5.22 16.56
N PRO A 208 -18.61 6.18 16.05
CA PRO A 208 -20.03 6.21 16.32
C PRO A 208 -20.74 5.09 15.51
N PRO A 209 -21.94 4.63 15.96
CA PRO A 209 -22.63 3.50 15.35
C PRO A 209 -22.88 3.63 13.84
N GLU A 210 -23.10 4.85 13.34
CA GLU A 210 -23.28 5.15 11.92
C GLU A 210 -22.04 4.85 11.08
N SER A 211 -20.84 5.20 11.57
CA SER A 211 -19.59 4.88 10.87
C SER A 211 -19.35 3.37 10.84
N LEU A 212 -19.69 2.66 11.92
CA LEU A 212 -19.62 1.20 11.96
C LEU A 212 -20.53 0.56 10.91
N ALA A 213 -21.78 1.02 10.82
CA ALA A 213 -22.74 0.53 9.84
C ALA A 213 -22.33 0.86 8.39
N GLU A 214 -21.73 2.04 8.17
CA GLU A 214 -21.22 2.42 6.86
C GLU A 214 -20.00 1.59 6.44
N ILE A 215 -19.10 1.26 7.38
CA ILE A 215 -17.99 0.35 7.12
C ILE A 215 -18.52 -1.04 6.74
N ASP A 216 -19.49 -1.57 7.48
CA ASP A 216 -20.13 -2.86 7.17
C ASP A 216 -20.76 -2.82 5.76
N GLY A 217 -21.42 -1.72 5.40
CA GLY A 217 -22.01 -1.52 4.07
C GLY A 217 -20.99 -1.34 2.94
N THR A 218 -19.77 -0.87 3.26
CA THR A 218 -18.67 -0.71 2.31
C THR A 218 -18.08 -2.05 1.91
N LEU A 219 -17.97 -2.98 2.86
CA LEU A 219 -17.32 -4.28 2.68
C LEU A 219 -18.30 -5.33 2.14
N LYS A 220 -18.79 -5.10 0.92
CA LYS A 220 -19.72 -6.04 0.27
C LYS A 220 -18.97 -7.28 -0.26
N PRO A 221 -19.54 -8.49 -0.12
CA PRO A 221 -18.91 -9.73 -0.63
C PRO A 221 -18.57 -9.71 -2.12
N ASN A 222 -19.32 -8.96 -2.93
CA ASN A 222 -19.12 -8.82 -4.37
C ASN A 222 -17.84 -8.06 -4.78
N LEU A 223 -17.12 -7.45 -3.82
CA LEU A 223 -15.78 -6.91 -4.05
C LEU A 223 -14.73 -8.01 -4.31
N ARG A 224 -15.06 -9.28 -3.98
CA ARG A 224 -14.22 -10.43 -4.31
C ARG A 224 -14.60 -11.01 -5.68
N HIS A 225 -13.97 -10.51 -6.73
CA HIS A 225 -14.15 -11.03 -8.10
C HIS A 225 -13.40 -12.33 -8.40
N HIS A 226 -12.41 -12.69 -7.57
CA HIS A 226 -11.59 -13.88 -7.73
C HIS A 226 -11.44 -14.59 -6.39
N ALA A 227 -11.61 -15.91 -6.40
CA ALA A 227 -11.25 -16.82 -5.32
C ALA A 227 -10.37 -17.90 -5.94
N LEU A 228 -9.05 -17.68 -5.92
CA LEU A 228 -8.08 -18.56 -6.57
C LEU A 228 -7.14 -19.18 -5.52
N PRO A 229 -6.58 -20.37 -5.77
CA PRO A 229 -5.55 -20.91 -4.91
C PRO A 229 -4.31 -20.01 -4.91
N PRO A 230 -3.45 -20.09 -3.87
CA PRO A 230 -2.14 -19.43 -3.88
C PRO A 230 -1.32 -19.83 -5.12
N PRO A 231 -0.31 -19.02 -5.50
CA PRO A 231 0.45 -19.24 -6.72
C PRO A 231 1.13 -20.60 -6.74
N SER A 232 1.07 -21.27 -7.89
CA SER A 232 1.78 -22.53 -8.09
C SER A 232 3.29 -22.31 -7.93
N ARG A 233 3.96 -23.29 -7.33
CA ARG A 233 5.41 -23.26 -7.13
C ARG A 233 6.19 -23.84 -8.32
N THR A 234 5.51 -23.99 -9.47
CA THR A 234 6.04 -24.66 -10.67
C THR A 234 6.83 -23.73 -11.59
N SER A 235 6.53 -22.42 -11.59
CA SER A 235 7.33 -21.41 -12.29
C SER A 235 8.22 -20.65 -11.30
N TRP A 236 9.36 -20.13 -11.78
CA TRP A 236 10.25 -19.31 -10.95
C TRP A 236 9.53 -18.12 -10.28
N ARG A 237 8.74 -17.37 -11.05
CA ARG A 237 7.98 -16.23 -10.51
C ARG A 237 6.86 -16.68 -9.57
N GLY A 238 6.19 -17.79 -9.87
CA GLY A 238 5.18 -18.39 -8.99
C GLY A 238 5.77 -18.82 -7.64
N LEU A 239 6.93 -19.46 -7.65
CA LEU A 239 7.68 -19.84 -6.45
C LEU A 239 8.02 -18.62 -5.59
N LEU A 240 8.61 -17.58 -6.18
CA LEU A 240 8.95 -16.35 -5.45
C LEU A 240 7.69 -15.66 -4.90
N ALA A 241 6.60 -15.60 -5.68
CA ALA A 241 5.34 -15.01 -5.25
C ALA A 241 4.72 -15.78 -4.08
N ALA A 242 4.71 -17.12 -4.14
CA ALA A 242 4.22 -17.98 -3.06
C ALA A 242 4.98 -17.72 -1.76
N GLN A 243 6.32 -17.76 -1.83
CA GLN A 243 7.16 -17.60 -0.65
C GLN A 243 7.11 -16.19 -0.07
N THR A 244 6.94 -15.17 -0.93
CA THR A 244 6.70 -13.79 -0.49
C THR A 244 5.37 -13.69 0.23
N TYR A 245 4.31 -14.29 -0.32
CA TYR A 245 2.98 -14.30 0.28
C TYR A 245 3.00 -14.99 1.65
N ASP A 246 3.60 -16.19 1.74
CA ASP A 246 3.75 -16.93 2.99
C ASP A 246 4.53 -16.12 4.05
N ALA A 247 5.62 -15.46 3.65
CA ALA A 247 6.39 -14.61 4.55
C ALA A 247 5.60 -13.38 5.02
N MET A 248 4.83 -12.74 4.13
CA MET A 248 3.96 -11.62 4.50
C MET A 248 2.82 -12.05 5.42
N GLN A 249 2.28 -13.27 5.27
CA GLN A 249 1.30 -13.83 6.21
C GLN A 249 1.91 -14.07 7.59
N ARG A 250 3.18 -14.49 7.67
CA ARG A 250 3.90 -14.55 8.95
C ARG A 250 4.07 -13.16 9.57
N LEU A 251 4.45 -12.16 8.77
CA LEU A 251 4.55 -10.76 9.21
C LEU A 251 3.21 -10.14 9.62
N MET A 252 2.09 -10.66 9.12
CA MET A 252 0.76 -10.28 9.58
C MET A 252 0.52 -10.70 11.03
N VAL A 253 1.00 -11.87 11.42
CA VAL A 253 0.89 -12.36 12.81
C VAL A 253 1.92 -11.66 13.70
N ASP A 254 3.19 -11.67 13.28
CA ASP A 254 4.31 -11.04 13.99
C ASP A 254 5.09 -10.11 13.04
N PRO A 255 4.88 -8.77 13.12
CA PRO A 255 5.57 -7.79 12.28
C PRO A 255 7.10 -7.81 12.42
N GLN A 256 7.62 -8.44 13.47
CA GLN A 256 9.05 -8.57 13.77
C GLN A 256 9.63 -9.95 13.44
N ASP A 257 8.86 -10.85 12.78
CA ASP A 257 9.34 -12.20 12.43
C ASP A 257 10.62 -12.13 11.58
N ARG A 258 11.76 -12.39 12.23
CA ARG A 258 13.09 -12.29 11.63
C ARG A 258 13.30 -13.31 10.52
N ALA A 259 12.67 -14.48 10.59
CA ALA A 259 12.81 -15.50 9.56
C ALA A 259 12.03 -15.11 8.30
N ALA A 260 10.84 -14.51 8.46
CA ALA A 260 10.09 -13.93 7.35
C ALA A 260 10.87 -12.78 6.68
N CYS A 261 11.41 -11.83 7.46
CA CYS A 261 12.25 -10.76 6.93
C CYS A 261 13.47 -11.28 6.16
N ARG A 262 14.22 -12.24 6.72
CA ARG A 262 15.36 -12.86 6.02
C ARG A 262 14.93 -13.56 4.73
N ARG A 263 13.78 -14.23 4.73
CA ARG A 263 13.25 -14.88 3.53
C ARG A 263 12.96 -13.84 2.44
N LEU A 264 12.33 -12.74 2.81
CA LEU A 264 12.03 -11.64 1.89
C LEU A 264 13.31 -10.99 1.36
N ASP A 265 14.37 -10.85 2.16
CA ASP A 265 15.66 -10.31 1.70
C ASP A 265 16.30 -11.19 0.63
N LEU A 266 16.30 -12.51 0.84
CA LEU A 266 16.79 -13.48 -0.15
C LEU A 266 15.98 -13.39 -1.45
N ILE A 267 14.65 -13.39 -1.35
CA ILE A 267 13.75 -13.25 -2.51
C ILE A 267 14.03 -11.93 -3.23
N ARG A 268 14.14 -10.82 -2.50
CA ARG A 268 14.47 -9.50 -3.06
C ARG A 268 15.76 -9.62 -3.87
N ALA A 269 16.81 -10.21 -3.32
CA ALA A 269 18.14 -10.30 -3.92
C ALA A 269 18.14 -11.11 -5.24
N VAL A 270 17.38 -12.20 -5.29
CA VAL A 270 17.26 -13.06 -6.49
C VAL A 270 16.20 -12.58 -7.48
N PHE A 271 15.20 -11.80 -7.04
CA PHE A 271 14.22 -11.14 -7.89
C PHE A 271 14.86 -9.94 -8.61
N ARG A 272 15.79 -10.28 -9.50
CA ARG A 272 16.50 -9.35 -10.36
C ARG A 272 15.69 -9.01 -11.60
N PRO A 273 15.93 -7.82 -12.17
CA PRO A 273 15.45 -7.47 -13.49
C PRO A 273 16.12 -8.38 -14.52
N LEU A 274 15.42 -9.41 -14.99
CA LEU A 274 15.61 -9.82 -16.39
C LEU A 274 14.91 -8.72 -17.23
#